data_AF-A0A2S5LUL8-F1
#
_entry.id   AF-A0A2S5LUL8-F1
#
_cell.length_a   1.000
_cell.length_b   1.000
_cell.length_c   1.000
_cell.angle_alpha   90.00
_cell.angle_beta   90.00
_cell.angle_gamma   90.00
#
_symmetry.space_group_name_H-M   'P 1'
#
loop_
_entity.id
_entity.type
_entity.pdbx_description
1 polymer ?
#
loop_
_entity_poly.entity_id
_entity_poly.type
_entity_poly.pdbx_seq_one_letter_code
_entity_poly.pdbx_strand_id
1 'polypeptide(L)'
;MLKPDQVETSDEPNALDPEDAAPQPINEQQLSESSLFKTIRHLWPYIWPRGRRDLELRVAAVFALLVVSKLFNAATPYAFKWATDALAEGGAGVAGKLATAAVFFTLMMGAIRIASVVLMQLRDGVFAAVAMHAVRRLATDLFVHMHELSLRFHIGRKTGGLTRVLERGRNGIETL
;
A
#
# COMPACT_ATOMS: atom_id res chain seq x y z
N MET A 1 38.08 3.44 -79.12
CA MET A 1 37.71 4.56 -78.23
C MET A 1 37.72 4.05 -76.80
N LEU A 2 38.61 4.61 -75.99
CA LEU A 2 38.72 4.67 -74.52
C LEU A 2 38.58 3.43 -73.61
N LYS A 3 39.29 3.58 -72.48
CA LYS A 3 39.71 2.65 -71.42
C LYS A 3 38.89 2.99 -70.13
N PRO A 4 39.31 2.57 -68.91
CA PRO A 4 38.67 1.65 -67.97
C PRO A 4 38.01 2.33 -66.75
N ASP A 5 37.65 1.53 -65.73
CA ASP A 5 37.40 1.89 -64.32
C ASP A 5 36.28 2.89 -64.01
N GLN A 6 35.22 2.38 -63.37
CA GLN A 6 34.78 2.89 -62.07
C GLN A 6 34.18 1.71 -61.28
N VAL A 7 35.06 1.06 -60.51
CA VAL A 7 34.68 0.44 -59.25
C VAL A 7 34.31 1.60 -58.32
N GLU A 8 33.03 1.93 -58.18
CA GLU A 8 32.58 2.87 -57.16
C GLU A 8 32.22 2.09 -55.91
N THR A 9 33.24 1.97 -55.06
CA THR A 9 33.16 1.66 -53.64
C THR A 9 32.24 2.67 -52.94
N SER A 10 31.22 2.21 -52.23
CA SER A 10 30.79 2.77 -50.93
C SER A 10 29.50 2.12 -50.41
N ASP A 11 29.47 0.79 -50.30
CA ASP A 11 28.86 0.20 -49.10
C ASP A 11 29.90 0.29 -47.99
N GLU A 12 30.21 1.52 -47.58
CA GLU A 12 30.85 1.76 -46.30
C GLU A 12 29.79 1.38 -45.26
N PRO A 13 30.02 0.41 -44.37
CA PRO A 13 29.18 0.26 -43.20
C PRO A 13 29.33 1.58 -42.45
N ASN A 14 28.27 2.41 -42.51
CA ASN A 14 28.18 3.67 -41.81
C ASN A 14 28.77 3.45 -40.42
N ALA A 15 29.85 4.19 -40.15
CA ALA A 15 30.59 4.10 -38.92
C ALA A 15 29.61 4.07 -37.75
N LEU A 16 29.82 3.13 -36.83
CA LEU A 16 29.12 3.04 -35.55
C LEU A 16 28.90 4.45 -35.00
N ASP A 17 27.69 4.98 -35.16
CA ASP A 17 27.32 6.25 -34.58
C ASP A 17 27.59 6.12 -33.07
N PRO A 18 28.52 6.90 -32.49
CA PRO A 18 28.85 6.77 -31.07
C PRO A 18 27.67 7.17 -30.16
N GLU A 19 26.58 7.67 -30.74
CA GLU A 19 25.30 7.95 -30.07
C GLU A 19 24.48 6.69 -29.78
N ASP A 20 24.57 5.65 -30.62
CA ASP A 20 23.80 4.39 -30.44
C ASP A 20 24.44 3.44 -29.40
N ALA A 21 25.65 3.78 -28.95
CA ALA A 21 26.36 3.11 -27.85
C ALA A 21 26.10 3.76 -26.48
N ALA A 22 25.26 4.79 -26.40
CA ALA A 22 24.85 5.35 -25.12
C ALA A 22 23.83 4.40 -24.46
N PRO A 23 24.07 3.92 -23.22
CA PRO A 23 23.08 3.16 -22.49
C PRO A 23 21.80 3.99 -22.40
N GLN A 24 20.74 3.50 -23.06
CA GLN A 24 19.39 4.06 -22.93
C GLN A 24 19.10 4.26 -21.43
N PRO A 25 18.59 5.44 -20.99
CA PRO A 25 18.34 5.69 -19.59
C PRO A 25 17.38 4.63 -19.08
N ILE A 26 17.87 3.76 -18.19
CA ILE A 26 17.07 2.68 -17.62
C ILE A 26 15.88 3.35 -16.94
N ASN A 27 14.66 3.03 -17.39
CA ASN A 27 13.44 3.60 -16.86
C ASN A 27 13.28 3.19 -15.38
N GLU A 28 13.76 4.03 -14.48
CA GLU A 28 13.80 3.78 -13.03
C GLU A 28 12.39 3.52 -12.46
N GLN A 29 11.36 4.06 -13.10
CA GLN A 29 9.96 3.82 -12.73
C GLN A 29 9.53 2.36 -12.96
N GLN A 30 9.96 1.74 -14.06
CA GLN A 30 9.64 0.34 -14.36
C GLN A 30 10.42 -0.65 -13.49
N LEU A 31 11.65 -0.32 -13.09
CA LEU A 31 12.42 -1.12 -12.12
C LEU A 31 11.78 -1.09 -10.73
N SER A 32 11.21 0.06 -10.33
CA SER A 32 10.55 0.22 -9.03
C SER A 32 9.27 -0.62 -8.93
N GLU A 33 8.34 -0.55 -9.89
CA GLU A 33 7.07 -1.26 -9.80
C GLU A 33 7.21 -2.79 -9.80
N SER A 34 8.07 -3.33 -10.67
CA SER A 34 8.36 -4.78 -10.73
C SER A 34 9.03 -5.28 -9.44
N SER A 35 9.94 -4.47 -8.87
CA SER A 35 10.62 -4.78 -7.61
C SER A 35 9.68 -4.71 -6.40
N LEU A 36 8.80 -3.71 -6.35
CA LEU A 36 7.81 -3.55 -5.27
C LEU A 36 6.82 -4.72 -5.26
N PHE A 37 6.28 -5.09 -6.42
CA PHE A 37 5.36 -6.23 -6.51
C PHE A 37 6.04 -7.55 -6.11
N LYS A 38 7.29 -7.75 -6.53
CA LYS A 38 8.10 -8.92 -6.16
C LYS A 38 8.39 -8.96 -4.66
N THR A 39 8.63 -7.81 -4.04
CA THR A 39 8.84 -7.66 -2.59
C THR A 39 7.55 -7.98 -1.82
N ILE A 40 6.42 -7.40 -2.23
CA ILE A 40 5.10 -7.70 -1.66
C ILE A 40 4.78 -9.20 -1.75
N ARG A 41 5.06 -9.82 -2.91
CA ARG A 41 4.89 -11.27 -3.09
C ARG A 41 5.76 -12.08 -2.13
N HIS A 42 6.99 -11.63 -1.85
CA HIS A 42 7.90 -12.30 -0.92
C HIS A 42 7.48 -12.13 0.55
N LEU A 43 6.85 -11.01 0.91
CA LEU A 43 6.32 -10.76 2.24
C LEU A 43 4.95 -11.44 2.46
N TRP A 44 4.22 -11.76 1.39
CA TRP A 44 2.92 -12.43 1.44
C TRP A 44 2.84 -13.66 2.37
N PRO A 45 3.81 -14.58 2.37
CA PRO A 45 3.79 -15.76 3.24
C PRO A 45 3.91 -15.42 4.74
N TYR A 46 4.50 -14.27 5.07
CA TYR A 46 4.62 -13.81 6.46
C TYR A 46 3.32 -13.18 6.97
N ILE A 47 2.55 -12.53 6.08
CA ILE A 47 1.22 -11.98 6.39
C ILE A 47 0.18 -13.09 6.48
N TRP A 48 0.26 -14.10 5.61
CA TRP A 48 -0.63 -15.27 5.63
C TRP A 48 0.11 -16.54 6.05
N PRO A 49 0.35 -16.75 7.36
CA PRO A 49 0.99 -17.96 7.84
C PRO A 49 0.03 -19.15 7.73
N ARG A 50 0.23 -19.96 6.69
CA ARG A 50 -0.51 -21.22 6.52
C ARG A 50 -0.15 -22.18 7.67
N GLY A 51 -1.16 -22.63 8.41
CA GLY A 51 -0.99 -23.70 9.41
C GLY A 51 -1.52 -23.41 10.81
N ARG A 52 -1.94 -22.18 11.14
CA ARG A 52 -2.62 -21.87 12.41
C ARG A 52 -4.00 -21.26 12.14
N ARG A 53 -5.06 -22.06 12.28
CA ARG A 53 -6.46 -21.67 12.03
C ARG A 53 -6.91 -20.40 12.77
N ASP A 54 -6.44 -20.18 14.00
CA ASP A 54 -6.73 -18.95 14.77
C ASP A 54 -6.18 -17.69 14.08
N LEU A 55 -5.01 -17.79 13.45
CA LEU A 55 -4.40 -16.64 12.78
C LEU A 55 -5.04 -16.36 11.41
N GLU A 56 -5.35 -17.41 10.66
CA GLU A 56 -6.07 -17.31 9.39
C GLU A 56 -7.45 -16.66 9.58
N LEU A 57 -8.16 -17.02 10.65
CA LEU A 57 -9.45 -16.40 11.02
C LEU A 57 -9.30 -14.91 11.39
N ARG A 58 -8.26 -14.53 12.13
CA ARG A 58 -8.01 -13.13 12.47
C ARG A 58 -7.69 -12.29 11.24
N VAL A 59 -6.88 -12.80 10.32
CA VAL A 59 -6.57 -12.12 9.06
C VAL A 59 -7.83 -11.99 8.21
N ALA A 60 -8.63 -13.06 8.08
CA ALA A 60 -9.91 -13.00 7.39
C ALA A 60 -10.88 -11.98 8.02
N ALA A 61 -10.95 -11.93 9.36
CA ALA A 61 -11.76 -10.95 10.09
C ALA A 61 -11.30 -9.51 9.82
N VAL A 62 -9.98 -9.24 9.81
CA VAL A 62 -9.43 -7.93 9.44
C VAL A 62 -9.80 -7.54 8.01
N PHE A 63 -9.64 -8.45 7.05
CA PHE A 63 -10.01 -8.19 5.66
C PHE A 63 -11.51 -7.90 5.51
N ALA A 64 -12.36 -8.69 6.18
CA ALA A 64 -13.80 -8.46 6.18
C ALA A 64 -14.15 -7.09 6.80
N LEU A 65 -13.55 -6.74 7.93
CA LEU A 65 -13.77 -5.46 8.61
C LEU A 65 -13.28 -4.27 7.77
N LEU A 66 -12.17 -4.44 7.04
CA LEU A 66 -11.63 -3.43 6.13
C LEU A 66 -12.59 -3.19 4.96
N VAL A 67 -13.13 -4.25 4.35
CA VAL A 67 -14.14 -4.14 3.28
C VAL A 67 -15.38 -3.44 3.79
N VAL A 68 -15.92 -3.84 4.95
CA VAL A 68 -17.08 -3.18 5.56
C VAL A 68 -16.79 -1.71 5.84
N SER A 69 -15.64 -1.39 6.43
CA SER A 69 -15.24 0.01 6.69
C SER A 69 -15.16 0.83 5.41
N LYS A 70 -14.59 0.28 4.34
CA LYS A 70 -14.50 0.94 3.04
C LYS A 70 -15.89 1.20 2.44
N LEU A 71 -16.83 0.26 2.58
CA LEU A 71 -18.22 0.42 2.15
C LEU A 71 -18.94 1.54 2.91
N PHE A 72 -18.80 1.62 4.23
CA PHE A 72 -19.36 2.73 5.02
C PHE A 72 -18.78 4.08 4.60
N ASN A 73 -17.47 4.14 4.37
CA ASN A 73 -16.81 5.36 3.92
C ASN A 73 -17.29 5.77 2.52
N ALA A 74 -17.47 4.80 1.62
CA ALA A 74 -18.05 5.03 0.30
C ALA A 74 -19.54 5.39 0.34
N ALA A 75 -20.29 4.89 1.33
CA ALA A 75 -21.72 5.18 1.52
C ALA A 75 -21.98 6.57 2.13
N THR A 76 -21.00 7.14 2.83
CA THR A 76 -21.10 8.47 3.47
C THR A 76 -21.53 9.60 2.50
N PRO A 77 -20.92 9.77 1.31
CA PRO A 77 -21.36 10.78 0.34
C PRO A 77 -22.77 10.52 -0.20
N TYR A 78 -23.21 9.26 -0.33
CA TYR A 78 -24.58 8.94 -0.75
C TYR A 78 -25.61 9.30 0.33
N ALA A 79 -25.28 9.06 1.59
CA ALA A 79 -26.11 9.50 2.71
C ALA A 79 -26.25 11.04 2.73
N PHE A 80 -25.17 11.77 2.43
CA PHE A 80 -25.21 13.23 2.30
C PHE A 80 -26.07 13.70 1.12
N LYS A 81 -25.99 13.00 -0.02
CA LYS A 81 -26.86 13.29 -1.18
C LYS A 81 -28.34 13.14 -0.83
N TRP A 82 -28.74 11.98 -0.28
CA TRP A 82 -30.15 11.73 0.04
C TRP A 82 -30.72 12.72 1.04
N ALA A 83 -29.87 13.20 1.94
CA ALA A 83 -30.24 14.23 2.87
C ALA A 83 -30.52 15.59 2.24
N THR A 84 -29.62 16.02 1.35
CA THR A 84 -29.79 17.29 0.64
C THR A 84 -30.98 17.23 -0.30
N ASP A 85 -31.21 16.07 -0.93
CA ASP A 85 -32.38 15.82 -1.78
C ASP A 85 -33.68 15.92 -0.95
N ALA A 86 -33.74 15.28 0.21
CA ALA A 86 -34.91 15.34 1.11
C ALA A 86 -35.21 16.77 1.63
N LEU A 87 -34.18 17.58 1.83
CA LEU A 87 -34.33 18.98 2.22
C LEU A 87 -34.76 19.87 1.04
N ALA A 88 -34.31 19.56 -0.18
CA ALA A 88 -34.68 20.28 -1.40
C ALA A 88 -36.13 19.98 -1.85
N GLU A 89 -36.62 18.75 -1.65
CA GLU A 89 -38.00 18.35 -1.96
C GLU A 89 -39.02 18.88 -0.93
N GLY A 90 -38.59 19.19 0.30
CA GLY A 90 -39.40 19.79 1.34
C GLY A 90 -39.66 21.28 1.10
N GLY A 91 -40.64 21.61 0.24
CA GLY A 91 -41.02 22.99 -0.10
C GLY A 91 -41.28 23.91 1.11
N ALA A 92 -41.11 25.22 0.89
CA ALA A 92 -41.00 26.34 1.85
C ALA A 92 -42.20 26.62 2.80
N GLY A 93 -43.03 25.62 3.13
CA GLY A 93 -44.35 25.83 3.71
C GLY A 93 -44.54 25.56 5.21
N VAL A 94 -43.55 25.11 5.98
CA VAL A 94 -43.70 24.95 7.45
C VAL A 94 -42.35 25.10 8.14
N ALA A 95 -42.04 26.30 8.64
CA ALA A 95 -40.81 26.58 9.40
C ALA A 95 -40.57 25.59 10.56
N GLY A 96 -41.64 25.11 11.20
CA GLY A 96 -41.58 24.07 12.23
C GLY A 96 -41.11 22.70 11.72
N LYS A 97 -41.56 22.25 10.53
CA LYS A 97 -41.14 20.97 9.95
C LYS A 97 -39.69 21.03 9.46
N LEU A 98 -39.29 22.18 8.89
CA LEU A 98 -37.90 22.43 8.47
C LEU A 98 -36.95 22.45 9.67
N ALA A 99 -37.32 23.08 10.79
CA ALA A 99 -36.51 23.07 12.01
C ALA A 99 -36.33 21.65 12.57
N THR A 100 -37.41 20.85 12.67
CA THR A 100 -37.30 19.45 13.10
C THR A 100 -36.49 18.60 12.13
N ALA A 101 -36.64 18.80 10.82
CA ALA A 101 -35.87 18.09 9.80
C ALA A 101 -34.38 18.44 9.86
N ALA A 102 -34.04 19.73 10.04
CA ALA A 102 -32.66 20.18 10.18
C ALA A 102 -32.00 19.63 11.46
N VAL A 103 -32.72 19.62 12.58
CA VAL A 103 -32.22 19.03 13.84
C VAL A 103 -32.03 17.52 13.70
N PHE A 104 -33.03 16.81 13.17
CA PHE A 104 -32.93 15.37 12.91
C PHE A 104 -31.76 15.06 11.98
N PHE A 105 -31.59 15.85 10.92
CA PHE A 105 -30.51 15.66 9.96
C PHE A 105 -29.13 15.90 10.58
N THR A 106 -29.00 16.95 11.38
CA THR A 106 -27.76 17.25 12.11
C THR A 106 -27.39 16.11 13.06
N LEU A 107 -28.38 15.58 13.81
CA LEU A 107 -28.16 14.45 14.72
C LEU A 107 -27.81 13.17 13.96
N MET A 108 -28.51 12.88 12.87
CA MET A 108 -28.24 11.71 12.01
C MET A 108 -26.82 11.77 11.44
N MET A 109 -26.43 12.92 10.88
CA MET A 109 -25.10 13.11 10.29
C MET A 109 -24.00 13.04 11.35
N GLY A 110 -24.25 13.62 12.54
CA GLY A 110 -23.37 13.48 13.69
C GLY A 110 -23.20 12.01 14.12
N ALA A 111 -24.30 11.26 14.21
CA ALA A 111 -24.27 9.84 14.56
C ALA A 111 -23.51 9.00 13.53
N ILE A 112 -23.74 9.22 12.22
CA ILE A 112 -23.00 8.56 11.14
C ILE A 112 -21.50 8.85 11.27
N ARG A 113 -21.12 10.10 11.51
CA ARG A 113 -19.71 10.48 11.64
C ARG A 113 -19.04 9.79 12.83
N ILE A 114 -19.72 9.76 13.98
CA ILE A 114 -19.23 9.06 15.18
C ILE A 114 -19.10 7.56 14.90
N ALA A 115 -20.11 6.94 14.30
CA ALA A 115 -20.08 5.51 13.95
C ALA A 115 -18.92 5.19 13.01
N SER A 116 -18.68 6.02 11.99
CA SER A 116 -17.54 5.86 11.07
C SER A 116 -16.19 5.93 11.79
N VAL A 117 -16.01 6.87 12.73
CA VAL A 117 -14.77 6.99 13.52
C VAL A 117 -14.58 5.80 14.45
N VAL A 118 -15.65 5.34 15.12
CA VAL A 118 -15.59 4.17 16.01
C VAL A 118 -15.23 2.90 15.25
N LEU A 119 -15.86 2.66 14.10
CA LEU A 119 -15.54 1.51 13.24
C LEU A 119 -14.10 1.58 12.74
N MET A 120 -13.60 2.78 12.44
CA MET A 120 -12.20 3.00 12.09
C MET A 120 -11.27 2.65 13.25
N GLN A 121 -11.49 3.17 14.46
CA GLN A 121 -10.64 2.84 15.59
C GLN A 121 -10.66 1.35 15.94
N LEU A 122 -11.83 0.71 15.84
CA LEU A 122 -11.97 -0.72 16.06
C LEU A 122 -11.15 -1.51 15.03
N ARG A 123 -11.21 -1.14 13.74
CA ARG A 123 -10.41 -1.81 12.69
C ARG A 123 -8.92 -1.66 12.94
N ASP A 124 -8.48 -0.48 13.37
CA ASP A 124 -7.07 -0.16 13.57
C ASP A 124 -6.55 -0.97 14.79
N GLY A 125 -7.36 -1.08 15.85
CA GLY A 125 -7.05 -1.92 17.01
C GLY A 125 -6.95 -3.42 16.69
N VAL A 126 -7.87 -3.94 15.86
CA VAL A 126 -7.82 -5.35 15.43
C VAL A 126 -6.61 -5.59 14.49
N PHE A 127 -6.30 -4.64 13.60
CA PHE A 127 -5.15 -4.71 12.71
C PHE A 127 -3.82 -4.71 13.48
N ALA A 128 -3.69 -3.88 14.53
CA ALA A 128 -2.49 -3.82 15.35
C ALA A 128 -2.10 -5.19 15.93
N ALA A 129 -3.08 -6.00 16.36
CA ALA A 129 -2.82 -7.35 16.85
C ALA A 129 -2.24 -8.29 15.78
N VAL A 130 -2.64 -8.12 14.51
CA VAL A 130 -2.13 -8.89 13.37
C VAL A 130 -0.75 -8.39 12.96
N ALA A 131 -0.57 -7.07 12.85
CA ALA A 131 0.71 -6.45 12.51
C ALA A 131 1.81 -6.83 13.51
N MET A 132 1.51 -6.76 14.82
CA MET A 132 2.44 -7.16 15.88
C MET A 132 2.83 -8.64 15.81
N HIS A 133 1.92 -9.52 15.37
CA HIS A 133 2.25 -10.92 15.16
C HIS A 133 3.25 -11.10 14.02
N ALA A 134 3.02 -10.43 12.87
CA ALA A 134 3.91 -10.49 11.72
C ALA A 134 5.31 -9.95 12.07
N VAL A 135 5.37 -8.80 12.76
CA VAL A 135 6.63 -8.21 13.25
C VAL A 135 7.37 -9.17 14.17
N ARG A 136 6.68 -9.80 15.13
CA ARG A 136 7.30 -10.74 16.08
C ARG A 136 7.93 -11.95 15.37
N ARG A 137 7.24 -12.49 14.38
CA ARG A 137 7.74 -13.63 13.60
C ARG A 137 8.94 -13.25 12.75
N LEU A 138 8.85 -12.13 12.02
CA LEU A 138 9.96 -11.60 11.23
C LEU A 138 11.20 -11.32 12.10
N ALA A 139 11.02 -10.71 13.27
CA ALA A 139 12.11 -10.45 14.20
C ALA A 139 12.77 -11.74 14.70
N THR A 140 11.98 -12.78 14.94
CA THR A 140 12.48 -14.10 15.39
C THR A 140 13.28 -14.78 14.27
N ASP A 141 12.75 -14.81 13.05
CA ASP A 141 13.43 -15.41 11.90
C ASP A 141 14.75 -14.68 11.59
N LEU A 142 14.74 -13.34 11.66
CA LEU A 142 15.95 -12.53 11.52
C LEU A 142 16.96 -12.80 12.63
N PHE A 143 16.50 -12.92 13.88
CA PHE A 143 17.39 -13.19 15.02
C PHE A 143 18.08 -14.56 14.89
N VAL A 144 17.32 -15.60 14.53
CA VAL A 144 17.86 -16.95 14.29
C VAL A 144 18.87 -16.92 13.15
N HIS A 145 18.51 -16.31 12.02
CA HIS A 145 19.41 -16.19 10.88
C HIS A 145 20.70 -15.45 11.26
N MET A 146 20.60 -14.34 11.99
CA MET A 146 21.77 -13.60 12.47
C MET A 146 22.67 -14.48 13.34
N HIS A 147 22.09 -15.27 14.25
CA HIS A 147 22.85 -16.14 15.16
C HIS A 147 23.55 -17.31 14.42
N GLU A 148 23.01 -17.75 13.28
CA GLU A 148 23.63 -18.78 12.43
C GLU A 148 24.77 -18.23 11.55
N LEU A 149 24.95 -16.91 11.45
CA LEU A 149 26.05 -16.32 10.67
C LEU A 149 27.41 -16.45 11.37
N SER A 150 28.45 -16.68 10.56
CA SER A 150 29.83 -16.90 11.02
C SER A 150 30.38 -15.79 11.94
N LEU A 151 31.33 -16.16 12.81
CA LEU A 151 31.99 -15.25 13.77
C LEU A 151 32.62 -14.02 13.10
N ARG A 152 33.10 -14.16 11.85
CA ARG A 152 33.64 -13.05 11.05
C ARG A 152 32.59 -12.00 10.70
N PHE A 153 31.34 -12.40 10.53
CA PHE A 153 30.21 -11.48 10.31
C PHE A 153 29.87 -10.70 11.59
N HIS A 154 29.88 -11.37 12.74
CA HIS A 154 29.60 -10.74 14.04
C HIS A 154 30.65 -9.71 14.47
N ILE A 155 31.92 -9.92 14.13
CA ILE A 155 33.01 -8.99 14.47
C ILE A 155 33.06 -7.79 13.51
N GLY A 156 32.59 -7.94 12.26
CA GLY A 156 32.70 -6.90 11.22
C GLY A 156 31.53 -5.91 11.13
N ARG A 157 30.40 -6.13 11.81
CA ARG A 157 29.18 -5.30 11.71
C ARG A 157 28.77 -4.76 13.09
N LYS A 158 28.49 -3.46 13.18
CA LYS A 158 27.93 -2.85 14.40
C LYS A 158 26.50 -3.36 14.60
N THR A 159 26.25 -4.12 15.66
CA THR A 159 24.92 -4.63 16.08
C THR A 159 23.85 -3.53 16.15
N GLY A 160 24.22 -2.30 16.53
CA GLY A 160 23.31 -1.16 16.53
C GLY A 160 22.78 -0.73 15.15
N GLY A 161 23.51 -1.01 14.06
CA GLY A 161 23.05 -0.71 12.70
C GLY A 161 21.93 -1.65 12.25
N LEU A 162 21.99 -2.93 12.65
CA LEU A 162 21.00 -3.95 12.35
C LEU A 162 19.69 -3.71 13.12
N THR A 163 19.78 -3.41 14.42
CA THR A 163 18.60 -3.01 15.22
C THR A 163 17.90 -1.81 14.60
N ARG A 164 18.65 -0.80 14.13
CA ARG A 164 18.10 0.41 13.51
C ARG A 164 17.46 0.16 12.13
N VAL A 165 17.86 -0.90 11.42
CA VAL A 165 17.20 -1.33 10.17
C VAL A 165 15.90 -2.05 10.50
N LEU A 166 15.91 -2.93 11.49
CA LEU A 166 14.70 -3.61 11.97
C LEU A 166 13.65 -2.62 12.46
N GLU A 167 14.08 -1.62 13.23
CA GLU A 167 13.20 -0.59 13.79
C GLU A 167 12.56 0.28 12.69
N ARG A 168 13.32 0.62 11.64
CA ARG A 168 12.77 1.25 10.42
C ARG A 168 11.82 0.32 9.67
N GLY A 169 12.11 -0.97 9.59
CA GLY A 169 11.23 -1.97 8.97
C GLY A 169 9.90 -2.10 9.70
N ARG A 170 9.92 -2.16 11.04
CA ARG A 170 8.72 -2.13 11.89
C ARG A 170 7.90 -0.86 11.65
N ASN A 171 8.55 0.30 11.75
CA ASN A 171 7.86 1.58 11.58
C ASN A 171 7.28 1.70 10.16
N GLY A 172 7.94 1.14 9.13
CA GLY A 172 7.42 1.10 7.77
C GLY A 172 6.15 0.26 7.60
N ILE A 173 5.98 -0.80 8.40
CA ILE A 173 4.75 -1.63 8.42
C ILE A 173 3.62 -0.91 9.16
N GLU A 174 3.93 -0.13 10.20
CA GLU A 174 2.93 0.64 10.97
C GLU A 174 2.43 1.89 10.23
N THR A 175 3.21 2.43 9.29
CA THR A 175 2.85 3.62 8.50
C THR A 175 2.02 3.34 7.24
N LEU A 176 1.78 2.07 6.90
CA LEU A 176 0.96 1.63 5.76
C LEU A 176 -0.46 1.26 6.22
#